data_AF-E4UTX6-F1
#
_entry.id   AF-E4UTX6-F1
#
_cell.length_a   1.000
_cell.length_b   1.000
_cell.length_c   1.000
_cell.angle_alpha   90.00
_cell.angle_beta   90.00
_cell.angle_gamma   90.00
#
_symmetry.space_group_name_H-M   'P 1'
#
loop_
_entity.id
_entity.type
_entity.pdbx_description
1 polymer ?
#
loop_
_entity_poly.entity_id
_entity_poly.type
_entity_poly.pdbx_seq_one_letter_code
_entity_poly.pdbx_strand_id
1 'polypeptide(L)'
;MVPFKAILTFALISAAVANPVEQPAAVENPLEKRDTIVQCHNVALRADQQRISVDNAKWQLGHAPIETGKSGYPHDFQNLQKLPMPQGCKNKALREYPVFMEQHKLYDYDSRPKMNPGPFRVIATKETRLFCVIISHDGQGTNPNAGNFHLCT
;
A
#
# COMPACT_ATOMS: atom_id res chain seq x y z
N MET A 1 -67.98 -54.95 -21.74
CA MET A 1 -67.01 -54.76 -22.84
C MET A 1 -67.31 -53.44 -23.52
N VAL A 2 -66.49 -52.42 -23.28
CA VAL A 2 -66.45 -51.16 -24.07
C VAL A 2 -64.99 -50.66 -24.02
N PRO A 3 -64.30 -50.44 -25.15
CA PRO A 3 -62.94 -49.92 -25.14
C PRO A 3 -62.94 -48.38 -25.21
N PHE A 4 -62.25 -47.74 -24.26
CA PHE A 4 -61.94 -46.32 -24.33
C PHE A 4 -60.74 -46.10 -25.26
N LYS A 5 -60.98 -45.40 -26.38
CA LYS A 5 -59.96 -44.89 -27.30
C LYS A 5 -59.35 -43.61 -26.72
N ALA A 6 -58.04 -43.61 -26.48
CA ALA A 6 -57.29 -42.40 -26.19
C ALA A 6 -56.90 -41.70 -27.51
N ILE A 7 -57.29 -40.44 -27.67
CA ILE A 7 -56.86 -39.57 -28.77
C ILE A 7 -55.75 -38.68 -28.20
N LEU A 8 -54.54 -38.84 -28.74
CA LEU A 8 -53.34 -38.10 -28.36
C LEU A 8 -53.19 -36.88 -29.29
N THR A 9 -53.41 -35.68 -28.77
CA THR A 9 -53.27 -34.42 -29.51
C THR A 9 -51.86 -33.88 -29.32
N PHE A 10 -51.03 -33.89 -30.37
CA PHE A 10 -49.71 -33.25 -30.39
C PHE A 10 -49.86 -31.73 -30.62
N ALA A 11 -49.46 -30.91 -29.65
CA ALA A 11 -49.32 -29.47 -29.81
C ALA A 11 -47.90 -29.16 -30.33
N LEU A 12 -47.81 -28.53 -31.50
CA LEU A 12 -46.57 -28.00 -32.08
C LEU A 12 -46.21 -26.68 -31.40
N ILE A 13 -45.13 -26.68 -30.63
CA ILE A 13 -44.53 -25.46 -30.07
C ILE A 13 -43.54 -24.92 -31.11
N SER A 14 -43.83 -23.75 -31.69
CA SER A 14 -42.87 -23.00 -32.51
C SER A 14 -41.90 -22.25 -31.59
N ALA A 15 -40.63 -22.63 -31.60
CA ALA A 15 -39.58 -21.86 -30.94
C ALA A 15 -39.05 -20.78 -31.89
N ALA A 16 -39.30 -19.50 -31.55
CA ALA A 16 -38.62 -18.38 -32.19
C ALA A 16 -37.19 -18.31 -31.62
N VAL A 17 -36.18 -18.60 -32.44
CA VAL A 17 -34.77 -18.39 -32.11
C VAL A 17 -34.44 -16.90 -32.30
N ALA A 18 -34.41 -16.16 -31.19
CA ALA A 18 -33.79 -14.84 -31.15
C ALA A 18 -32.26 -15.04 -31.05
N ASN A 19 -31.53 -14.69 -32.11
CA ASN A 19 -30.07 -14.67 -32.07
C ASN A 19 -29.61 -13.55 -31.12
N PRO A 20 -28.74 -13.82 -30.14
CA PRO A 20 -28.15 -12.76 -29.34
C PRO A 20 -27.26 -11.92 -30.26
N VAL A 21 -27.53 -10.60 -30.31
CA VAL A 21 -26.59 -9.64 -30.87
C VAL A 21 -25.40 -9.60 -29.94
N GLU A 22 -24.27 -10.11 -30.41
CA GLU A 22 -23.00 -10.09 -29.70
C GLU A 22 -22.51 -8.63 -29.66
N GLN A 23 -22.84 -7.92 -28.57
CA GLN A 23 -22.23 -6.63 -28.29
C GLN A 23 -20.74 -6.86 -28.05
N PRO A 24 -19.83 -6.19 -28.78
CA PRO A 24 -18.42 -6.23 -28.43
C PRO A 24 -18.29 -5.71 -27.01
N ALA A 25 -17.74 -6.55 -26.13
CA ALA A 25 -17.46 -6.19 -24.75
C ALA A 25 -16.70 -4.86 -24.74
N ALA A 26 -17.25 -3.87 -24.04
CA ALA A 26 -16.53 -2.63 -23.77
C ALA A 26 -15.19 -3.03 -23.13
N VAL A 27 -14.09 -2.64 -23.76
CA VAL A 27 -12.77 -2.72 -23.15
C VAL A 27 -12.79 -1.71 -22.01
N GLU A 28 -13.18 -2.17 -20.82
CA GLU A 28 -12.96 -1.43 -19.59
C GLU A 28 -11.44 -1.34 -19.43
N ASN A 29 -10.86 -0.22 -19.87
CA ASN A 29 -9.54 0.16 -19.40
C ASN A 29 -9.67 0.29 -17.88
N PRO A 30 -9.03 -0.57 -17.06
CA PRO A 30 -9.01 -0.36 -15.64
C PRO A 30 -8.42 1.04 -15.44
N LEU A 31 -9.12 1.88 -14.69
CA LEU A 31 -8.61 3.19 -14.31
C LEU A 31 -7.34 2.93 -13.50
N GLU A 32 -6.16 2.92 -14.14
CA GLU A 32 -4.91 2.67 -13.44
C GLU A 32 -4.77 3.72 -12.34
N LYS A 33 -4.84 3.26 -11.09
CA LYS A 33 -4.61 4.10 -9.94
C LYS A 33 -3.17 4.62 -10.05
N ARG A 34 -3.02 5.89 -10.41
CA ARG A 34 -1.72 6.55 -10.48
C ARG A 34 -1.13 6.57 -9.07
N ASP A 35 -0.05 5.82 -8.90
CA ASP A 35 0.72 5.82 -7.67
C ASP A 35 1.37 7.19 -7.46
N THR A 36 1.25 7.71 -6.24
CA THR A 36 1.92 8.96 -5.86
C THR A 36 3.35 8.64 -5.47
N ILE A 37 4.31 9.14 -6.24
CA ILE A 37 5.73 9.02 -5.94
C ILE A 37 6.20 10.31 -5.27
N VAL A 38 6.82 10.19 -4.09
CA VAL A 38 7.49 11.30 -3.40
C VAL A 38 9.00 11.20 -3.59
N GLN A 39 9.64 12.36 -3.73
CA GLN A 39 11.08 12.53 -3.78
C GLN A 39 11.62 12.86 -2.39
N CYS A 40 12.63 12.13 -1.97
CA CYS A 40 13.42 12.43 -0.78
C CYS A 40 14.74 13.12 -1.21
N HIS A 41 15.42 13.76 -0.27
CA HIS A 41 16.65 14.54 -0.48
C HIS A 41 17.77 14.04 0.44
N ASN A 42 18.09 12.75 0.33
CA ASN A 42 19.19 12.11 1.04
C ASN A 42 20.50 12.25 0.25
N VAL A 43 21.49 12.95 0.82
CA VAL A 43 22.76 13.29 0.16
C VAL A 43 23.68 12.10 -0.08
N ALA A 44 23.46 10.99 0.62
CA ALA A 44 24.26 9.77 0.48
C ALA A 44 23.69 8.81 -0.58
N LEU A 45 22.53 9.14 -1.17
CA LEU A 45 21.88 8.33 -2.20
C LEU A 45 21.95 9.02 -3.55
N ARG A 46 21.89 8.23 -4.63
CA ARG A 46 21.70 8.78 -5.98
C ARG A 46 20.25 9.25 -6.19
N ALA A 47 20.02 10.08 -7.20
CA ALA A 47 18.69 10.62 -7.50
C ALA A 47 17.64 9.53 -7.79
N ASP A 48 18.04 8.45 -8.46
CA ASP A 48 17.20 7.28 -8.76
C ASP A 48 16.85 6.45 -7.51
N GLN A 49 17.57 6.65 -6.41
CA GLN A 49 17.42 5.90 -5.16
C GLN A 49 16.69 6.67 -4.06
N GLN A 50 16.01 7.75 -4.43
CA GLN A 50 15.36 8.67 -3.50
C GLN A 50 13.86 8.85 -3.80
N ARG A 51 13.27 7.96 -4.60
CA ARG A 51 11.87 8.02 -5.02
C ARG A 51 11.07 6.91 -4.36
N ILE A 52 10.13 7.27 -3.49
CA ILE A 52 9.31 6.31 -2.75
C ILE A 52 7.86 6.40 -3.23
N SER A 53 7.28 5.24 -3.50
CA SER A 53 5.84 5.07 -3.72
C SER A 53 5.07 5.22 -2.40
N VAL A 54 4.10 6.13 -2.36
CA VAL A 54 3.21 6.32 -1.20
C VAL A 54 2.32 5.10 -1.02
N ASP A 55 1.83 4.49 -2.11
CA ASP A 55 0.99 3.30 -2.02
C ASP A 55 1.79 2.10 -1.51
N ASN A 56 3.03 1.90 -1.95
CA ASN A 56 3.92 0.87 -1.43
C ASN A 56 4.23 1.09 0.06
N ALA A 57 4.53 2.33 0.47
CA ALA A 57 4.78 2.64 1.88
C ALA A 57 3.55 2.36 2.76
N LYS A 58 2.33 2.67 2.27
CA LYS A 58 1.07 2.33 2.96
C LYS A 58 0.84 0.82 3.00
N TRP A 59 1.15 0.09 1.94
CA TRP A 59 1.07 -1.37 1.91
C TRP A 59 2.03 -1.99 2.94
N GLN A 60 3.29 -1.52 3.01
CA GLN A 60 4.27 -1.96 4.00
C GLN A 60 3.82 -1.62 5.44
N LEU A 61 3.25 -0.43 5.66
CA LEU A 61 2.67 -0.04 6.95
C LEU A 61 1.54 -0.99 7.38
N GLY A 62 0.72 -1.47 6.45
CA GLY A 62 -0.34 -2.44 6.72
C GLY A 62 0.18 -3.77 7.30
N HIS A 63 1.41 -4.13 6.94
CA HIS A 63 2.10 -5.35 7.38
C HIS A 63 3.02 -5.12 8.60
N ALA A 64 3.26 -3.87 8.98
CA ALA A 64 4.01 -3.55 10.19
C ALA A 64 3.22 -3.95 11.45
N PRO A 65 3.87 -4.50 12.49
CA PRO A 65 3.22 -4.82 13.75
C PRO A 65 2.80 -3.55 14.47
N ILE A 66 1.78 -3.65 15.33
CA ILE A 66 1.39 -2.52 16.19
C ILE A 66 2.47 -2.25 17.24
N GLU A 67 2.99 -3.33 17.85
CA GLU A 67 3.99 -3.28 18.92
C GLU A 67 5.42 -3.31 18.40
N THR A 68 6.37 -2.85 19.21
CA THR A 68 7.79 -2.91 18.86
C THR A 68 8.27 -4.36 18.73
N GLY A 69 8.75 -4.74 17.56
CA GLY A 69 9.37 -6.04 17.32
C GLY A 69 10.78 -6.14 17.89
N LYS A 70 11.39 -7.33 17.81
CA LYS A 70 12.72 -7.57 18.39
C LYS A 70 13.79 -6.65 17.84
N SER A 71 13.71 -6.25 16.57
CA SER A 71 14.63 -5.30 15.91
C SER A 71 14.67 -3.92 16.57
N GLY A 72 13.63 -3.54 17.30
CA GLY A 72 13.38 -2.19 17.80
C GLY A 72 12.43 -1.35 16.92
N TYR A 73 11.81 -1.92 15.88
CA TYR A 73 10.80 -1.26 15.05
C TYR A 73 9.43 -1.96 15.09
N PRO A 74 8.33 -1.23 14.86
CA PRO A 74 8.25 0.24 14.86
C PRO A 74 8.56 0.81 16.25
N HIS A 75 8.91 2.09 16.33
CA HIS A 75 9.14 2.79 17.60
C HIS A 75 8.53 4.19 17.60
N ASP A 76 8.44 4.79 18.79
CA ASP A 76 7.77 6.08 18.97
C ASP A 76 8.55 7.19 18.28
N PHE A 77 7.84 7.97 17.46
CA PHE A 77 8.38 9.14 16.76
C PHE A 77 8.00 10.41 17.52
N GLN A 78 8.99 11.05 18.14
CA GLN A 78 8.77 12.22 19.00
C GLN A 78 8.67 13.55 18.22
N ASN A 79 8.96 13.55 16.92
CA ASN A 79 8.98 14.74 16.07
C ASN A 79 9.78 15.93 16.66
N LEU A 80 10.97 15.66 17.21
CA LEU A 80 11.81 16.69 17.85
C LEU A 80 12.21 17.82 16.89
N GLN A 81 12.29 17.53 15.60
CA GLN A 81 12.59 18.48 14.54
C GLN A 81 11.38 19.34 14.11
N LYS A 82 10.20 19.11 14.70
CA LYS A 82 8.97 19.86 14.41
C LYS A 82 8.58 19.82 12.93
N LEU A 83 8.76 18.65 12.28
CA LEU A 83 8.33 18.45 10.90
C LEU A 83 6.81 18.69 10.80
N PRO A 84 6.33 19.35 9.73
CA PRO A 84 4.92 19.66 9.61
C PRO A 84 4.11 18.39 9.39
N MET A 85 3.22 18.08 10.34
CA MET A 85 2.35 16.91 10.27
C MET A 85 0.98 17.28 9.67
N PRO A 86 0.35 16.38 8.89
CA PRO A 86 -1.01 16.57 8.41
C PRO A 86 -1.99 16.62 9.58
N GLN A 87 -3.14 17.28 9.39
CA GLN A 87 -4.09 17.59 10.47
C GLN A 87 -4.52 16.36 11.27
N GLY A 88 -4.74 15.21 10.62
CA GLY A 88 -5.11 13.95 11.29
C GLY A 88 -4.02 13.35 12.20
N CYS A 89 -2.78 13.82 12.07
CA CYS A 89 -1.62 13.33 12.82
C CYS A 89 -1.06 14.35 13.82
N LYS A 90 -1.51 15.61 13.77
CA LYS A 90 -1.07 16.63 14.73
C LYS A 90 -1.51 16.24 16.14
N ASN A 91 -0.61 16.44 17.11
CA ASN A 91 -0.83 16.18 18.54
C ASN A 91 -1.25 14.73 18.86
N LYS A 92 -0.98 13.78 17.96
CA LYS A 92 -1.16 12.34 18.20
C LYS A 92 0.17 11.72 18.60
N ALA A 93 0.12 10.62 19.34
CA ALA A 93 1.28 9.74 19.48
C ALA A 93 1.59 9.14 18.10
N LEU A 94 2.83 9.24 17.66
CA LEU A 94 3.29 8.78 16.34
C LEU A 94 4.28 7.64 16.50
N ARG A 95 4.36 6.78 15.49
CA ARG A 95 5.41 5.78 15.33
C ARG A 95 6.08 5.94 13.97
N GLU A 96 7.36 5.59 13.93
CA GLU A 96 8.11 5.44 12.70
C GLU A 96 8.35 3.94 12.40
N TYR A 97 8.27 3.58 11.12
CA TYR A 97 8.55 2.23 10.64
C TYR A 97 9.39 2.28 9.35
N PRO A 98 10.42 1.43 9.18
CA PRO A 98 11.22 1.39 7.96
C PRO A 98 10.40 1.01 6.74
N VAL A 99 10.61 1.70 5.63
CA VAL A 99 9.97 1.38 4.34
C VAL A 99 11.00 1.37 3.22
N PHE A 100 10.71 0.60 2.18
CA PHE A 100 11.61 0.40 1.03
C PHE A 100 10.97 0.87 -0.27
N MET A 101 11.81 1.29 -1.22
CA MET A 101 11.36 1.58 -2.60
C MET A 101 10.91 0.32 -3.33
N GLU A 102 11.57 -0.81 -3.04
CA GLU A 102 11.28 -2.12 -3.60
C GLU A 102 9.85 -2.54 -3.23
N GLN A 103 9.06 -2.92 -4.24
CA GLN A 103 7.69 -3.37 -4.05
C GLN A 103 7.68 -4.69 -3.28
N HIS A 104 6.69 -4.85 -2.40
CA HIS A 104 6.50 -6.05 -1.57
C HIS A 104 7.65 -6.43 -0.62
N LYS A 105 8.62 -5.53 -0.42
CA LYS A 105 9.68 -5.73 0.56
C LYS A 105 9.20 -5.30 1.94
N LEU A 106 9.32 -6.19 2.92
CA LEU A 106 9.00 -5.92 4.31
C LEU A 106 10.26 -5.80 5.15
N TYR A 107 10.21 -4.95 6.18
CA TYR A 107 11.27 -4.91 7.19
C TYR A 107 11.07 -6.06 8.17
N ASP A 108 12.10 -6.90 8.34
CA ASP A 108 12.09 -7.96 9.35
C ASP A 108 12.21 -7.33 10.76
N TYR A 109 11.07 -6.99 11.32
CA TYR A 109 10.96 -6.36 12.62
C TYR A 109 11.30 -7.29 13.78
N ASP A 110 11.41 -8.60 13.55
CA ASP A 110 11.80 -9.58 14.55
C ASP A 110 13.26 -10.06 14.42
N SER A 111 14.02 -9.45 13.50
CA SER A 111 15.44 -9.78 13.28
C SER A 111 16.35 -9.37 14.44
N ARG A 112 17.25 -10.30 14.79
CA ARG A 112 18.47 -10.07 15.59
C ARG A 112 19.62 -10.88 14.95
N PRO A 113 20.72 -10.25 14.49
CA PRO A 113 21.01 -8.80 14.51
C PRO A 113 19.99 -7.98 13.70
N LYS A 114 19.87 -6.69 14.05
CA LYS A 114 18.90 -5.78 13.44
C LYS A 114 19.17 -5.67 11.93
N MET A 115 18.17 -5.97 11.10
CA MET A 115 18.23 -5.70 9.65
C MET A 115 18.50 -4.21 9.41
N ASN A 116 19.29 -3.89 8.39
CA ASN A 116 19.49 -2.50 7.96
C ASN A 116 18.12 -1.88 7.57
N PRO A 117 17.62 -0.87 8.29
CA PRO A 117 16.30 -0.29 8.04
C PRO A 117 16.27 0.63 6.81
N GLY A 118 17.43 0.91 6.20
CA GLY A 118 17.54 1.94 5.18
C GLY A 118 17.20 3.34 5.71
N PRO A 119 17.08 4.32 4.81
CA PRO A 119 16.97 5.73 5.18
C PRO A 119 15.52 6.22 5.34
N PHE A 120 14.55 5.50 4.79
CA PHE A 120 13.16 5.95 4.72
C PHE A 120 12.31 5.40 5.86
N ARG A 121 11.42 6.22 6.37
CA ARG A 121 10.43 5.84 7.38
C ARG A 121 9.06 6.31 6.96
N VAL A 122 8.06 5.46 7.18
CA VAL A 122 6.67 5.93 7.24
C VAL A 122 6.37 6.36 8.67
N ILE A 123 5.73 7.52 8.80
CA ILE A 123 5.18 8.01 10.06
C ILE A 123 3.69 7.72 10.07
N ALA A 124 3.21 7.12 11.16
CA ALA A 124 1.81 6.81 11.36
C ALA A 124 1.39 7.06 12.80
N THR A 125 0.09 7.25 13.05
CA THR A 125 -0.43 7.33 14.43
C THR A 125 -0.27 5.98 15.14
N LYS A 126 0.15 6.01 16.40
CA LYS A 126 0.48 4.82 17.20
C LYS A 126 -0.65 3.80 17.32
N GLU A 127 -1.87 4.27 17.56
CA GLU A 127 -3.00 3.37 17.86
C GLU A 127 -3.70 2.84 16.61
N THR A 128 -3.92 3.70 15.60
CA THR A 128 -4.74 3.35 14.43
C THR A 128 -3.94 3.05 13.17
N ARG A 129 -2.62 3.24 13.19
CA ARG A 129 -1.75 3.21 12.00
C ARG A 129 -2.24 4.12 10.87
N LEU A 130 -2.90 5.24 11.19
CA LEU A 130 -3.21 6.26 10.20
C LEU A 130 -1.90 6.77 9.60
N PHE A 131 -1.73 6.58 8.29
CA PHE A 131 -0.61 7.12 7.54
C PHE A 131 -0.56 8.64 7.68
N CYS A 132 0.63 9.17 7.99
CA CYS A 132 0.87 10.60 8.11
C CYS A 132 1.74 11.12 6.96
N VAL A 133 3.01 10.72 6.95
CA VAL A 133 4.02 11.20 6.00
C VAL A 133 5.07 10.12 5.77
N ILE A 134 5.88 10.30 4.73
CA ILE A 134 7.15 9.59 4.56
C ILE A 134 8.26 10.58 4.87
N ILE A 135 9.22 10.17 5.68
CA ILE A 135 10.43 10.92 5.98
C ILE A 135 11.66 10.14 5.55
N SER A 136 12.75 10.85 5.33
CA SER A 136 14.06 10.25 5.10
C SER A 136 15.09 10.93 5.99
N HIS A 137 16.10 10.17 6.40
CA HIS A 137 17.34 10.77 6.89
C HIS A 137 17.96 11.65 5.80
N ASP A 138 18.64 12.73 6.19
CA ASP A 138 19.41 13.60 5.28
C ASP A 138 20.59 12.84 4.64
N GLY A 139 21.10 11.80 5.31
CA GLY A 139 22.32 11.11 4.91
C GLY A 139 23.59 11.87 5.34
N GLN A 140 24.69 11.16 5.53
CA GLN A 140 25.98 11.75 5.83
C GLN A 140 27.11 10.96 5.17
N GLY A 141 27.84 11.59 4.25
CA GLY A 141 28.88 10.92 3.46
C GLY A 141 28.30 9.74 2.69
N THR A 142 28.78 8.53 2.97
CA THR A 142 28.30 7.28 2.37
C THR A 142 27.23 6.57 3.20
N ASN A 143 26.82 7.12 4.34
CA ASN A 143 25.82 6.52 5.21
C ASN A 143 24.43 7.17 4.98
N PRO A 144 23.50 6.49 4.30
CA PRO A 144 22.17 7.03 4.05
C PRO A 144 21.30 7.06 5.31
N ASN A 145 21.62 6.28 6.35
CA ASN A 145 20.78 6.15 7.55
C ASN A 145 21.16 7.16 8.65
N ALA A 146 21.91 8.21 8.32
CA ALA A 146 22.46 9.17 9.27
C ALA A 146 21.90 10.56 9.08
N GLY A 147 22.02 11.39 10.12
CA GLY A 147 21.57 12.77 10.11
C GLY A 147 20.12 12.94 10.52
N ASN A 148 19.68 14.19 10.42
CA ASN A 148 18.33 14.64 10.71
C ASN A 148 17.32 14.06 9.70
N PHE A 149 16.03 14.17 9.98
CA PHE A 149 14.97 13.79 9.05
C PHE A 149 14.43 14.99 8.26
N HIS A 150 13.99 14.74 7.03
CA HIS A 150 13.18 15.65 6.23
C HIS A 150 11.94 14.94 5.68
N LEU A 151 10.92 15.71 5.30
CA LEU A 151 9.76 15.17 4.58
C LEU A 151 10.14 14.84 3.14
N CYS A 152 9.67 13.71 2.63
CA CYS A 152 9.68 13.46 1.19
C CYS A 152 8.47 14.14 0.53
N THR A 153 8.67 14.75 -0.64
CA THR A 153 7.68 15.58 -1.35
C THR A 153 7.48 15.17 -2.79
#